data_AF-A0A075IE40-F1
#
_entry.id   AF-A0A075IE40-F1
#
_cell.length_a   1.000
_cell.length_b   1.000
_cell.length_c   1.000
_cell.angle_alpha   90.00
_cell.angle_beta   90.00
_cell.angle_gamma   90.00
#
_symmetry.space_group_name_H-M   'P 1'
#
loop_
_entity.id
_entity.type
_entity.pdbx_description
1 polymer ?
#
loop_
_entity_poly.entity_id
_entity_poly.type
_entity_poly.pdbx_seq_one_letter_code
_entity_poly.pdbx_strand_id
1 'polypeptide(L)'
;MDEREHELILPPISDQDNICLPLSVNAVSKYWNIELPLSEAIEKAKKYSNTSGGILIEGIELAERHGLSCLILNSDIDKLKKLSKLESHQL
;
A
#
# COMPACT_ATOMS: atom_id res chain seq x y z
N MET A 1 -25.63 12.23 -18.64
CA MET A 1 -25.84 11.64 -17.31
C MET A 1 -24.47 11.64 -16.68
N ASP A 2 -24.31 12.41 -15.62
CA ASP A 2 -23.02 12.80 -15.03
C ASP A 2 -22.39 11.57 -14.35
N GLU A 3 -21.62 10.80 -15.11
CA GLU A 3 -20.65 9.85 -14.56
C GLU A 3 -19.61 10.70 -13.85
N ARG A 4 -19.88 11.05 -12.59
CA ARG A 4 -18.87 11.67 -11.73
C ARG A 4 -17.72 10.68 -11.65
N GLU A 5 -16.67 10.91 -12.45
CA GLU A 5 -15.43 10.16 -12.36
C GLU A 5 -14.99 10.21 -10.90
N HIS A 6 -15.04 9.06 -10.24
CA HIS A 6 -14.53 8.92 -8.89
C HIS A 6 -12.99 8.94 -8.99
N GLU A 7 -12.43 10.13 -9.14
CA GLU A 7 -10.99 10.32 -9.20
C GLU A 7 -10.40 10.09 -7.80
N LEU A 8 -9.54 9.08 -7.72
CA LEU A 8 -8.69 8.86 -6.56
C LEU A 8 -7.41 9.69 -6.74
N ILE A 9 -7.35 10.85 -6.08
CA ILE A 9 -6.12 11.66 -6.07
C ILE A 9 -5.14 11.02 -5.10
N LEU A 10 -4.11 10.38 -5.63
CA LEU A 10 -3.04 9.81 -4.82
C LEU A 10 -2.12 10.93 -4.30
N PRO A 11 -1.71 10.87 -3.02
CA PRO A 11 -0.75 11.83 -2.48
C PRO A 11 0.60 11.67 -3.18
N PRO A 12 1.36 12.77 -3.36
CA PRO A 12 2.69 12.69 -3.95
C PRO A 12 3.62 11.84 -3.06
N ILE A 13 4.30 10.90 -3.70
CA ILE A 13 5.31 10.04 -3.07
C ILE A 13 6.67 10.55 -3.51
N SER A 14 7.58 10.74 -2.55
CA SER A 14 8.95 11.19 -2.85
C SER A 14 9.76 10.04 -3.41
N ASP A 15 10.72 10.35 -4.28
CA ASP A 15 11.70 9.40 -4.87
C ASP A 15 12.71 8.83 -3.86
N GLN A 16 12.52 9.08 -2.56
CA GLN A 16 13.30 8.45 -1.49
C GLN A 16 12.88 6.98 -1.39
N ASP A 17 13.42 6.18 -2.30
CA ASP A 17 13.17 4.75 -2.38
C ASP A 17 13.78 4.05 -1.16
N ASN A 18 12.91 3.48 -0.33
CA ASN A 18 13.30 2.51 0.68
C ASN A 18 12.73 1.15 0.29
N ILE A 19 13.58 0.13 0.24
CA ILE A 19 13.15 -1.22 -0.13
C ILE A 19 12.06 -1.77 0.82
N CYS A 20 11.99 -1.34 2.07
CA CYS A 20 10.95 -1.74 3.02
C CYS A 20 9.68 -0.86 2.94
N LEU A 21 9.63 0.15 2.06
CA LEU A 21 8.43 0.94 1.75
C LEU A 21 8.10 0.87 0.24
N PRO A 22 7.58 -0.28 -0.24
CA PRO A 22 7.09 -0.39 -1.61
C PRO A 22 6.08 0.71 -1.93
N LEU A 23 6.07 1.17 -3.18
CA LEU A 23 5.22 2.27 -3.65
C LEU A 23 3.73 2.08 -3.29
N SER A 24 3.20 0.86 -3.47
CA SER A 24 1.81 0.53 -3.14
C SER A 24 1.50 0.72 -1.65
N VAL A 25 2.41 0.33 -0.78
CA VAL A 25 2.25 0.48 0.67
C VAL A 25 2.34 1.95 1.08
N ASN A 26 3.32 2.68 0.55
CA ASN A 26 3.53 4.10 0.85
C ASN A 26 2.33 4.95 0.37
N ALA A 27 1.84 4.70 -0.84
CA ALA A 27 0.70 5.41 -1.41
C ALA A 27 -0.59 5.19 -0.61
N VAL A 28 -0.92 3.93 -0.28
CA VAL A 28 -2.12 3.60 0.52
C VAL A 28 -2.02 4.20 1.92
N SER A 29 -0.87 4.09 2.57
CA SER A 29 -0.68 4.63 3.93
C SER A 29 -0.88 6.13 3.96
N LYS A 30 -0.25 6.87 3.03
CA LYS A 30 -0.45 8.32 2.93
C LYS A 30 -1.89 8.70 2.60
N TYR A 31 -2.57 7.95 1.73
CA TYR A 31 -3.98 8.20 1.39
C TYR A 31 -4.88 8.13 2.63
N TRP A 32 -4.62 7.18 3.53
CA TRP A 32 -5.34 7.03 4.80
C TRP A 32 -4.77 7.89 5.94
N ASN A 33 -3.86 8.84 5.64
CA ASN A 33 -3.19 9.69 6.63
C ASN A 33 -2.47 8.89 7.73
N ILE A 34 -1.90 7.73 7.36
CA ILE A 34 -1.05 6.90 8.22
C ILE A 34 0.40 7.16 7.85
N GLU A 35 1.16 7.64 8.84
CA GLU A 35 2.58 7.92 8.69
C GLU A 35 3.38 6.65 9.01
N LEU A 36 4.09 6.12 8.00
CA LEU A 36 5.01 5.00 8.20
C LEU A 36 6.42 5.53 8.52
N PRO A 37 7.04 5.13 9.65
CA PRO A 37 8.36 5.60 10.06
C PRO A 37 9.46 5.17 9.09
N LEU A 38 9.98 6.13 8.33
CA LEU A 38 11.08 5.89 7.40
C LEU A 38 12.34 5.36 8.13
N SER A 39 12.59 5.81 9.36
CA SER A 39 13.71 5.32 10.17
C SER A 39 13.65 3.82 10.44
N GLU A 40 12.44 3.29 10.69
CA GLU A 40 12.25 1.86 10.91
C GLU A 40 12.45 1.07 9.60
N ALA A 41 11.92 1.59 8.50
CA ALA A 41 12.12 1.01 7.18
C ALA A 41 13.61 0.97 6.78
N ILE A 42 14.37 2.05 7.06
CA ILE A 42 15.83 2.11 6.83
C ILE A 42 16.56 1.05 7.67
N GLU A 43 16.19 0.87 8.93
CA GLU A 43 16.84 -0.14 9.78
C GLU A 43 16.57 -1.56 9.28
N LYS A 44 15.33 -1.86 8.89
CA LYS A 44 14.96 -3.15 8.29
C LYS A 44 15.67 -3.39 6.96
N ALA A 45 15.81 -2.36 6.13
CA ALA A 45 16.47 -2.44 4.83
C ALA A 45 17.93 -2.91 4.92
N LYS A 46 18.62 -2.65 6.04
CA LYS A 46 20.02 -3.11 6.25
C LYS A 46 20.16 -4.63 6.16
N LYS A 47 19.11 -5.40 6.45
CA LYS A 47 19.11 -6.87 6.34
C LYS A 47 19.16 -7.37 4.88
N TYR A 48 18.89 -6.50 3.92
CA TYR A 48 18.70 -6.81 2.51
C TYR A 48 19.65 -6.01 1.61
N SER A 49 20.90 -5.84 2.04
CA SER A 49 21.89 -4.95 1.41
C SER A 49 22.18 -5.21 -0.08
N ASN A 50 21.82 -6.39 -0.59
CA ASN A 50 22.04 -6.79 -1.99
C ASN A 50 20.72 -7.00 -2.76
N THR A 51 19.59 -6.52 -2.23
CA THR A 51 18.29 -6.64 -2.91
C THR A 51 17.93 -5.34 -3.62
N SER A 52 17.60 -5.44 -4.90
CA SER A 52 17.01 -4.36 -5.67
C SER A 52 15.48 -4.47 -5.64
N GLY A 53 14.80 -3.38 -5.31
CA GLY A 53 13.33 -3.30 -5.29
C GLY A 53 12.72 -3.55 -3.91
N GLY A 54 11.40 -3.35 -3.83
CA GLY A 54 10.67 -3.39 -2.58
C GLY A 54 10.53 -4.81 -1.99
N ILE A 55 10.86 -4.97 -0.71
CA ILE A 55 10.54 -6.13 0.11
C ILE A 55 9.09 -5.98 0.60
N LEU A 56 8.15 -6.47 -0.20
CA LEU A 56 6.72 -6.27 0.04
C LEU A 56 6.26 -6.70 1.43
N ILE A 57 6.81 -7.81 1.95
CA ILE A 57 6.40 -8.33 3.27
C ILE A 57 6.81 -7.42 4.43
N GLU A 58 7.95 -6.74 4.35
CA GLU A 58 8.38 -5.77 5.37
C GLU A 58 7.50 -4.52 5.30
N GLY A 59 7.10 -4.09 4.10
CA GLY A 59 6.13 -3.01 3.94
C GLY A 59 4.76 -3.35 4.52
N ILE A 60 4.28 -4.58 4.31
CA ILE A 60 3.03 -5.08 4.89
C ILE A 60 3.11 -5.09 6.42
N GLU A 61 4.16 -5.67 7.01
CA GLU A 61 4.29 -5.75 8.46
C GLU A 61 4.42 -4.35 9.11
N LEU A 62 5.12 -3.42 8.46
CA LEU A 62 5.20 -2.03 8.91
C LEU A 62 3.83 -1.32 8.86
N ALA A 63 3.07 -1.54 7.79
CA ALA A 63 1.72 -1.01 7.64
C ALA A 63 0.76 -1.55 8.72
N GLU A 64 0.79 -2.86 8.98
CA GLU A 64 -0.06 -3.50 9.99
C GLU A 64 0.23 -2.97 11.40
N ARG A 65 1.51 -2.80 11.73
CA ARG A 65 1.93 -2.21 13.01
C ARG A 65 1.49 -0.76 13.18
N HIS A 66 1.06 -0.09 12.12
CA HIS A 66 0.62 1.30 12.13
C HIS A 66 -0.86 1.48 11.78
N GLY A 67 -1.65 0.43 11.99
CA GLY A 67 -3.11 0.53 12.02
C GLY A 67 -3.79 0.22 10.69
N LEU A 68 -3.04 -0.22 9.67
CA LEU A 68 -3.63 -0.84 8.50
C LEU A 68 -3.94 -2.32 8.76
N SER A 69 -4.95 -2.85 8.07
CA SER A 69 -5.13 -4.29 7.94
C SER A 69 -4.71 -4.70 6.53
N CYS A 70 -3.85 -5.70 6.41
CA CYS A 70 -3.39 -6.16 5.11
C CYS A 70 -3.98 -7.53 4.77
N LEU A 71 -4.22 -7.78 3.48
CA LEU A 71 -4.76 -9.03 2.99
C LEU A 71 -4.04 -9.44 1.70
N ILE A 72 -3.51 -10.65 1.67
CA ILE A 72 -2.93 -11.24 0.46
C ILE A 72 -3.99 -12.15 -0.17
N LEU A 73 -4.42 -11.80 -1.39
CA LEU A 73 -5.45 -12.54 -2.12
C LEU A 73 -4.85 -13.22 -3.35
N ASN A 74 -5.06 -14.53 -3.47
CA ASN A 74 -4.92 -15.22 -4.76
C ASN A 74 -6.24 -15.07 -5.53
N SER A 75 -6.23 -14.23 -6.57
CA SER A 75 -7.43 -13.87 -7.31
C SER A 75 -7.14 -13.64 -8.80
N ASP A 76 -8.20 -13.64 -9.59
CA ASP A 76 -8.23 -13.17 -10.98
C ASP A 76 -8.99 -11.84 -11.07
N ILE A 77 -8.95 -11.20 -12.25
CA ILE A 77 -9.59 -9.91 -12.51
C ILE A 77 -11.10 -9.97 -12.26
N ASP A 78 -11.77 -11.07 -12.61
CA ASP A 78 -13.22 -11.18 -12.48
C ASP A 78 -13.66 -11.29 -11.02
N LYS A 79 -12.92 -12.04 -10.21
CA LYS A 79 -13.12 -12.11 -8.75
C LYS A 79 -12.82 -10.76 -8.09
N LEU A 80 -11.77 -10.05 -8.50
CA LEU A 80 -11.44 -8.72 -7.96
C LEU A 80 -12.56 -7.71 -8.22
N LYS A 81 -13.14 -7.70 -9.42
CA LYS A 81 -14.29 -6.84 -9.77
C LYS A 81 -15.53 -7.14 -8.94
N LYS A 82 -15.72 -8.39 -8.50
CA LYS A 82 -16.83 -8.76 -7.61
C LYS A 82 -16.59 -8.22 -6.21
N LEU A 83 -15.37 -8.36 -5.69
CA LEU A 83 -14.99 -7.84 -4.38
C LEU A 83 -15.16 -6.32 -4.29
N SER A 84 -14.71 -5.57 -5.29
CA SER A 84 -14.84 -4.11 -5.29
C SER A 84 -16.30 -3.64 -5.35
N LYS A 85 -17.19 -4.39 -6.00
CA LYS A 85 -18.63 -4.11 -6.07
C LYS A 85 -19.40 -4.47 -4.80
N LEU A 86 -18.93 -5.47 -4.05
CA LEU A 86 -19.57 -5.94 -2.81
C LEU A 86 -19.50 -4.89 -1.70
N GLU A 87 -18.35 -4.20 -1.58
CA GLU A 87 -18.15 -3.12 -0.61
C GLU A 87 -18.98 -1.86 -0.94
N SER A 88 -19.27 -1.59 -2.22
CA SER A 88 -20.04 -0.42 -2.65
C SER A 88 -21.55 -0.49 -2.31
N HIS A 89 -22.05 -1.66 -1.89
CA HIS A 89 -23.46 -1.85 -1.53
C HIS A 89 -23.69 -1.92 -0.01
N GLN A 90 -22.64 -1.74 0.79
CA GLN A 90 -22.73 -1.68 2.26
C GLN A 90 -22.50 -0.27 2.83
N LEU A 91 -22.26 0.73 1.99
CA LEU A 91 -22.08 2.14 2.34
C LEU A 91 -23.21 3.00 1.75
#